data_AF-G0QNZ9-F1
#
_entry.id   AF-G0QNZ9-F1
#
_cell.length_a   1.000
_cell.length_b   1.000
_cell.length_c   1.000
_cell.angle_alpha   90.00
_cell.angle_beta   90.00
_cell.angle_gamma   90.00
#
_symmetry.space_group_name_H-M   'P 1'
#
loop_
_entity.id
_entity.type
_entity.pdbx_description
1 polymer ?
#
loop_
_entity_poly.entity_id
_entity_poly.type
_entity_poly.pdbx_seq_one_letter_code
_entity_poly.pdbx_strand_id
1 'polypeptide(L)'
;MFDCFIQISTTGELHQVVNNIYNYFKKPQLPSTSNSFEGSYFYKSENLGISVEYQHIGSQNVANIQISSANLNAKLSLFKDDKHEEVVMVSPLNAQGSMFYYNTKSYCLNVKGEVNFKNKIFNLEQLNSLGGRDIGRGVWNYYSFWFWAHFQGFTNVNGKKVSIGINLGNGFEHESTNTYEDSVILGDENYFVIQSHFKQYFGTISGWFIDENGNKISFENIQGLSEYHKAKW
;
A
#
# COMPACT_ATOMS: atom_id res chain seq x y z
N MET A 1 -25.76 -11.59 -1.71
CA MET A 1 -25.06 -10.61 -0.85
C MET A 1 -24.24 -11.47 0.09
N PHE A 2 -22.93 -11.58 -0.15
CA PHE A 2 -22.07 -12.46 0.66
C PHE A 2 -21.55 -11.64 1.83
N ASP A 3 -22.17 -11.80 3.00
CA ASP A 3 -21.63 -11.31 4.25
C ASP A 3 -20.71 -12.38 4.82
N CYS A 4 -19.42 -12.06 4.92
CA CYS A 4 -18.45 -12.86 5.65
C CYS A 4 -18.18 -12.17 6.99
N PHE A 5 -18.66 -12.77 8.08
CA PHE A 5 -18.28 -12.39 9.44
C PHE A 5 -17.25 -13.39 9.95
N ILE A 6 -16.05 -12.91 10.28
CA ILE A 6 -15.04 -13.68 11.00
C ILE A 6 -14.94 -13.07 12.40
N GLN A 7 -15.51 -13.76 13.39
CA GLN A 7 -15.30 -13.46 14.81
C GLN A 7 -14.28 -14.47 15.36
N ILE A 8 -13.13 -13.99 15.81
CA ILE A 8 -12.11 -14.80 16.47
C ILE A 8 -12.12 -14.42 17.95
N SER A 9 -12.60 -15.34 18.80
CA SER A 9 -12.38 -15.28 20.24
C SER A 9 -11.30 -16.29 20.62
N THR A 10 -10.29 -15.85 21.37
CA THR A 10 -9.31 -16.75 21.98
C THR A 10 -9.43 -16.69 23.49
N THR A 11 -9.88 -17.78 24.10
CA THR A 11 -9.64 -18.08 25.51
C THR A 11 -8.31 -18.82 25.62
N GLY A 12 -7.26 -18.14 26.06
CA GLY A 12 -5.94 -18.74 26.30
C GLY A 12 -5.03 -17.78 27.04
N GLU A 13 -4.45 -18.23 28.15
CA GLU A 13 -3.55 -17.45 28.99
C GLU A 13 -2.23 -17.10 28.27
N LEU A 14 -1.81 -15.86 28.44
CA LEU A 14 -0.61 -15.26 27.87
C LEU A 14 0.64 -15.80 28.58
N HIS A 15 1.49 -16.55 27.87
CA HIS A 15 2.89 -16.72 28.26
C HIS A 15 3.77 -15.73 27.48
N GLN A 16 4.32 -14.77 28.21
CA GLN A 16 5.27 -13.77 27.73
C GLN A 16 6.66 -14.42 27.59
N VAL A 17 7.12 -14.64 26.37
CA VAL A 17 8.54 -14.84 26.08
C VAL A 17 9.04 -13.57 25.40
N VAL A 18 9.63 -12.67 26.18
CA VAL A 18 10.39 -11.54 25.66
C VAL A 18 11.84 -11.98 25.54
N ASN A 19 12.31 -12.14 24.31
CA ASN A 19 13.74 -12.04 23.99
C ASN A 19 13.88 -11.13 22.76
N ASN A 20 14.59 -10.02 23.00
CA ASN A 20 15.05 -8.89 22.16
C ASN A 20 15.16 -9.18 20.64
N ILE A 21 14.98 -8.22 19.73
CA ILE A 21 15.95 -7.16 19.40
C ILE A 21 15.23 -6.00 18.67
N TYR A 22 15.06 -4.85 19.31
CA TYR A 22 14.79 -3.57 18.61
C TYR A 22 15.99 -2.65 18.83
N ASN A 23 16.88 -2.57 17.84
CA ASN A 23 18.02 -1.65 17.88
C ASN A 23 17.54 -0.24 17.47
N TYR A 24 17.02 0.52 18.44
CA TYR A 24 16.52 1.88 18.25
C TYR A 24 17.59 2.91 17.85
N PHE A 25 18.89 2.58 17.95
CA PHE A 25 19.97 3.58 17.98
C PHE A 25 20.82 3.72 16.72
N LYS A 26 20.49 3.04 15.61
CA LYS A 26 21.37 3.04 14.41
C LYS A 26 20.65 3.17 13.07
N LYS A 27 19.46 3.78 13.02
CA LYS A 27 18.83 4.12 11.73
C LYS A 27 18.89 5.63 11.51
N PRO A 28 19.23 6.11 10.31
CA PRO A 28 19.07 7.51 9.97
C PRO A 28 17.61 7.91 10.19
N GLN A 29 17.37 9.03 10.86
CA GLN A 29 16.03 9.60 10.97
C GLN A 29 15.67 10.14 9.58
N LEU A 30 14.77 9.43 8.90
CA LEU A 30 14.24 9.88 7.61
C LEU A 30 13.12 10.91 7.86
N PRO A 31 12.95 11.90 6.98
CA PRO A 31 11.87 12.86 7.09
C PRO A 31 10.52 12.16 6.89
N SER A 32 9.46 12.68 7.50
CA SER A 32 8.09 12.19 7.30
C SER A 32 7.53 12.53 5.91
N THR A 33 8.24 13.34 5.11
CA THR A 33 7.93 13.67 3.72
C THR A 33 9.20 13.72 2.88
N SER A 34 9.12 13.27 1.63
CA SER A 34 10.30 13.18 0.75
C SER A 34 10.63 14.46 -0.03
N ASN A 35 9.74 15.47 0.00
CA ASN A 35 9.76 16.63 -0.90
C ASN A 35 9.94 16.27 -2.40
N SER A 36 9.68 15.03 -2.80
CA SER A 36 9.96 14.53 -4.16
C SER A 36 8.84 14.86 -5.17
N PHE A 37 8.14 15.99 -4.99
CA PHE A 37 7.10 16.49 -5.89
C PHE A 37 7.67 17.60 -6.77
N GLU A 38 8.68 17.26 -7.54
CA GLU A 38 9.38 18.22 -8.40
C GLU A 38 9.70 17.64 -9.78
N GLY A 39 9.85 18.55 -10.74
CA GLY A 39 10.24 18.22 -12.10
C GLY A 39 9.09 17.88 -13.04
N SER A 40 9.48 17.47 -14.24
CA SER A 40 8.58 17.10 -15.32
C SER A 40 9.11 15.84 -16.00
N TYR A 41 8.25 14.84 -16.11
CA TYR A 41 8.59 13.53 -16.65
C TYR A 41 7.70 13.27 -17.85
N PHE A 42 8.28 12.76 -18.93
CA PHE A 42 7.52 12.39 -20.11
C PHE A 42 8.05 11.09 -20.70
N TYR A 43 7.14 10.31 -21.24
CA TYR A 43 7.42 9.14 -22.05
C TYR A 43 6.52 9.17 -23.27
N LYS A 44 7.07 8.88 -24.44
CA LYS A 44 6.30 8.82 -25.68
C LYS A 44 6.80 7.70 -26.58
N SER A 45 5.85 6.93 -27.08
CA SER A 45 5.99 5.92 -28.13
C SER A 45 4.85 6.08 -29.14
N GLU A 46 4.80 5.23 -30.16
CA GLU A 46 3.69 5.24 -31.14
C GLU A 46 2.32 4.99 -30.51
N ASN A 47 2.26 4.18 -29.43
CA ASN A 47 1.01 3.71 -28.84
C ASN A 47 0.69 4.29 -27.45
N LEU A 48 1.64 5.00 -26.85
CA LEU A 48 1.54 5.47 -25.47
C LEU A 48 2.31 6.79 -25.29
N GLY A 49 1.60 7.80 -24.79
CA GLY A 49 2.16 9.01 -24.21
C GLY A 49 1.79 9.11 -22.74
N ILE A 50 2.76 9.42 -21.89
CA ILE A 50 2.56 9.71 -20.47
C ILE A 50 3.35 10.98 -20.16
N SER A 51 2.74 11.94 -19.47
CA SER A 51 3.45 13.03 -18.82
C SER A 51 3.01 13.20 -17.38
N VAL A 52 3.95 13.61 -16.55
CA VAL A 52 3.73 13.98 -15.15
C VAL A 52 4.46 15.30 -14.91
N GLU A 53 3.72 16.34 -14.53
CA GLU A 53 4.25 17.64 -14.18
C GLU A 53 3.91 17.97 -12.74
N TYR A 54 4.94 18.23 -11.95
CA TYR A 54 4.77 18.61 -10.56
C TYR A 54 4.74 20.12 -10.39
N GLN A 55 3.85 20.59 -9.53
CA GLN A 55 3.70 22.00 -9.17
C GLN A 55 3.43 22.12 -7.68
N HIS A 56 4.01 23.13 -7.04
CA HIS A 56 3.67 23.50 -5.68
C HIS A 56 2.78 24.74 -5.71
N ILE A 57 1.55 24.61 -5.20
CA ILE A 57 0.52 25.67 -5.22
C ILE A 57 0.04 25.89 -3.79
N GLY A 58 0.44 27.02 -3.20
CA GLY A 58 0.10 27.33 -1.81
C GLY A 58 0.77 26.34 -0.84
N SER A 59 -0.04 25.54 -0.13
CA SER A 59 0.42 24.49 0.79
C SER A 59 0.24 23.07 0.23
N GLN A 60 0.15 22.94 -1.09
CA GLN A 60 -0.12 21.67 -1.76
C GLN A 60 0.87 21.39 -2.88
N ASN A 61 1.37 20.17 -2.88
CA ASN A 61 2.01 19.57 -4.02
C ASN A 61 0.96 18.95 -4.95
N VAL A 62 1.05 19.26 -6.23
CA VAL A 62 0.12 18.80 -7.27
C VAL A 62 0.89 18.05 -8.33
N ALA A 63 0.49 16.81 -8.61
CA ALA A 63 1.01 16.04 -9.74
C ALA A 63 -0.02 16.02 -10.86
N ASN A 64 0.23 16.78 -11.93
CA ASN A 64 -0.61 16.80 -13.12
C ASN A 64 -0.18 15.67 -14.05
N ILE A 65 -1.11 14.77 -14.36
CA ILE A 65 -0.84 13.55 -15.10
C ILE A 65 -1.68 13.57 -16.37
N GLN A 66 -1.02 13.35 -17.51
CA GLN A 66 -1.68 13.12 -18.79
C GLN A 66 -1.26 11.76 -19.32
N ILE A 67 -2.24 10.96 -19.74
CA ILE A 67 -2.04 9.67 -20.39
C ILE A 67 -2.78 9.69 -21.71
N SER A 68 -2.15 9.19 -22.77
CA SER A 68 -2.76 9.08 -24.09
C SER A 68 -2.37 7.76 -24.74
N SER A 69 -3.38 6.95 -25.06
CA SER A 69 -3.23 5.66 -25.74
C SER A 69 -4.53 5.32 -26.48
N ALA A 70 -4.53 4.25 -27.26
CA ALA A 70 -5.72 3.81 -28.01
C ALA A 70 -6.96 3.58 -27.13
N ASN A 71 -6.78 3.09 -25.90
CA ASN A 71 -7.89 2.68 -25.03
C ASN A 71 -7.94 3.39 -23.68
N LEU A 72 -6.94 4.20 -23.35
CA LEU A 72 -6.85 4.93 -22.10
C LEU A 72 -6.33 6.33 -22.37
N ASN A 73 -7.19 7.32 -22.14
CA ASN A 73 -6.83 8.73 -22.14
C ASN A 73 -7.19 9.32 -20.78
N ALA A 74 -6.28 10.04 -20.16
CA ALA A 74 -6.52 10.64 -18.86
C ALA A 74 -5.90 12.03 -18.79
N LYS A 75 -6.59 12.94 -18.10
CA LYS A 75 -6.05 14.22 -17.65
C LYS A 75 -6.52 14.41 -16.22
N LEU A 76 -5.63 14.19 -15.27
CA LEU A 76 -5.95 14.18 -13.86
C LEU A 76 -4.85 14.83 -13.02
N SER A 77 -5.20 15.21 -11.79
CA SER A 77 -4.27 15.80 -10.85
C SER A 77 -4.40 15.11 -9.49
N LEU A 78 -3.26 14.71 -8.91
CA LEU A 78 -3.16 14.26 -7.53
C LEU A 78 -2.78 15.44 -6.63
N PHE A 79 -3.50 15.60 -5.52
CA PHE A 79 -3.26 16.68 -4.56
C PHE A 79 -2.75 16.13 -3.25
N LYS A 80 -1.58 16.59 -2.83
CA LYS A 80 -0.96 16.25 -1.55
C LYS A 80 -0.71 17.52 -0.74
N ASP A 81 -1.30 17.61 0.44
CA ASP A 81 -0.96 18.68 1.39
C ASP A 81 0.48 18.53 1.90
N ASP A 82 1.16 19.64 2.18
CA ASP A 82 2.53 19.61 2.69
C ASP A 82 2.63 18.84 4.02
N LYS A 83 1.59 18.90 4.86
CA LYS A 83 1.53 18.14 6.12
C LYS A 83 1.17 16.67 5.96
N HIS A 84 0.73 16.25 4.78
CA HIS A 84 0.37 14.86 4.52
C HIS A 84 1.63 14.00 4.54
N GLU A 85 1.69 13.03 5.43
CA GLU A 85 2.86 12.19 5.64
C GLU A 85 3.05 11.16 4.52
N GLU A 86 4.29 10.70 4.35
CA GLU A 86 4.67 9.69 3.37
C GLU A 86 5.34 8.52 4.08
N VAL A 87 5.25 7.33 3.49
CA VAL A 87 6.26 6.31 3.78
C VAL A 87 7.54 6.79 3.11
N VAL A 88 8.59 7.08 3.87
CA VAL A 88 9.93 7.39 3.35
C VAL A 88 10.90 6.36 3.91
N MET A 89 11.47 5.53 3.02
CA MET A 89 12.27 4.40 3.45
C MET A 89 13.51 4.21 2.58
N VAL A 90 14.57 3.70 3.21
CA VAL A 90 15.74 3.15 2.54
C VAL A 90 15.91 1.71 3.02
N SER A 91 15.80 0.75 2.09
CA SER A 91 15.95 -0.69 2.34
C SER A 91 17.25 -1.20 1.72
N PRO A 92 18.25 -1.60 2.53
CA PRO A 92 19.41 -2.32 2.04
C PRO A 92 19.02 -3.67 1.42
N LEU A 93 19.61 -4.01 0.27
CA LEU A 93 19.37 -5.26 -0.44
C LEU A 93 20.53 -6.27 -0.27
N ASN A 94 21.64 -5.84 0.36
CA ASN A 94 22.74 -6.70 0.77
C ASN A 94 23.29 -6.28 2.15
N ALA A 95 24.06 -7.17 2.79
CA ALA A 95 24.63 -6.93 4.12
C ALA A 95 25.51 -5.66 4.19
N GLN A 96 26.17 -5.30 3.08
CA GLN A 96 27.06 -4.14 3.00
C GLN A 96 26.31 -2.82 2.79
N GLY A 97 25.01 -2.85 2.46
CA GLY A 97 24.23 -1.66 2.11
C GLY A 97 24.67 -0.96 0.83
N SER A 98 25.51 -1.59 0.00
CA SER A 98 25.94 -1.05 -1.29
C SER A 98 24.87 -1.21 -2.38
N MET A 99 23.94 -2.13 -2.17
CA MET A 99 22.69 -2.24 -2.92
C MET A 99 21.56 -1.79 -2.01
N PHE A 100 20.70 -0.92 -2.52
CA PHE A 100 19.65 -0.31 -1.72
C PHE A 100 18.48 0.10 -2.59
N TYR A 101 17.32 0.21 -1.96
CA TYR A 101 16.11 0.77 -2.52
C TYR A 101 15.66 1.95 -1.65
N TYR A 102 15.59 3.13 -2.23
CA TYR A 102 14.96 4.30 -1.61
C TYR A 102 13.58 4.48 -2.22
N ASN A 103 12.56 4.53 -1.38
CA ASN A 103 11.19 4.71 -1.83
C ASN A 103 10.39 5.68 -1.00
N THR A 104 9.42 6.27 -1.69
CA THR A 104 8.49 7.25 -1.14
C THR A 104 7.09 6.90 -1.57
N LYS A 105 6.18 6.72 -0.61
CA LYS A 105 4.78 6.38 -0.88
C LYS A 105 3.83 7.39 -0.25
N SER A 106 2.95 7.93 -1.06
CA SER A 106 1.91 8.88 -0.67
C SER A 106 0.57 8.32 -1.13
N TYR A 107 -0.31 7.95 -0.20
CA TYR A 107 -1.61 7.36 -0.53
C TYR A 107 -2.75 8.25 -0.06
N CYS A 108 -3.99 7.85 -0.32
CA CYS A 108 -5.16 8.60 0.13
C CYS A 108 -5.18 10.06 -0.39
N LEU A 109 -4.55 10.30 -1.54
CA LEU A 109 -4.48 11.63 -2.16
C LEU A 109 -5.78 11.92 -2.90
N ASN A 110 -6.32 13.13 -2.77
CA ASN A 110 -7.47 13.53 -3.56
C ASN A 110 -7.10 13.57 -5.05
N VAL A 111 -7.99 13.10 -5.91
CA VAL A 111 -7.80 13.11 -7.35
C VAL A 111 -8.89 13.94 -8.01
N LYS A 112 -8.49 14.81 -8.95
CA LYS A 112 -9.43 15.52 -9.82
C LYS A 112 -9.11 15.25 -11.28
N GLY A 113 -10.09 15.49 -12.14
CA GLY A 113 -9.96 15.31 -13.58
C GLY A 113 -10.70 14.09 -14.08
N GLU A 114 -10.29 13.59 -15.24
CA GLU A 114 -11.06 12.64 -16.02
C GLU A 114 -10.20 11.51 -16.57
N VAL A 115 -10.78 10.31 -16.59
CA VAL A 115 -10.25 9.13 -17.27
C VAL A 115 -11.27 8.65 -18.29
N ASN A 116 -10.88 8.57 -19.55
CA ASN A 116 -11.61 7.88 -20.60
C ASN A 116 -10.96 6.51 -20.86
N PHE A 117 -11.66 5.45 -20.47
CA PHE A 117 -11.24 4.07 -20.72
C PHE A 117 -12.23 3.38 -21.66
N LYS A 118 -11.75 2.94 -22.83
CA LYS A 118 -12.56 2.26 -23.86
C LYS A 118 -13.89 2.99 -24.17
N ASN A 119 -13.83 4.31 -24.33
CA ASN A 119 -14.97 5.22 -24.59
C ASN A 119 -15.92 5.43 -23.40
N LYS A 120 -15.56 4.97 -22.20
CA LYS A 120 -16.29 5.30 -20.97
C LYS A 120 -15.53 6.36 -20.18
N ILE A 121 -16.22 7.46 -19.92
CA ILE A 121 -15.69 8.61 -19.19
C ILE A 121 -15.97 8.44 -17.70
N PHE A 122 -14.94 8.65 -16.88
CA PHE A 122 -14.98 8.65 -15.43
C PHE A 122 -14.50 10.00 -14.92
N ASN A 123 -15.40 10.80 -14.35
CA ASN A 123 -15.04 12.03 -13.65
C ASN A 123 -14.62 11.69 -12.22
N LEU A 124 -13.33 11.86 -11.91
CA LEU A 124 -12.73 11.42 -10.65
C LEU A 124 -13.17 12.26 -9.45
N GLU A 125 -13.51 13.54 -9.67
CA GLU A 125 -14.00 14.42 -8.62
C GLU A 125 -15.42 14.03 -8.19
N GLN A 126 -16.31 13.77 -9.14
CA GLN A 126 -17.67 13.31 -8.85
C GLN A 126 -17.69 11.93 -8.16
N LEU A 127 -16.74 11.06 -8.51
CA LEU A 127 -16.59 9.74 -7.90
C LEU A 127 -15.92 9.77 -6.52
N ASN A 128 -15.48 10.94 -6.04
CA ASN A 128 -14.67 11.08 -4.83
C ASN A 128 -13.44 10.15 -4.84
N SER A 129 -12.75 10.05 -5.97
CA SER A 129 -11.63 9.12 -6.13
C SER A 129 -10.44 9.51 -5.26
N LEU A 130 -9.79 8.49 -4.69
CA LEU A 130 -8.48 8.61 -4.06
C LEU A 130 -7.42 8.00 -4.97
N GLY A 131 -6.22 8.54 -4.88
CA GLY A 131 -5.04 8.12 -5.63
C GLY A 131 -3.85 7.95 -4.73
N GLY A 132 -2.75 7.48 -5.33
CA GLY A 132 -1.50 7.33 -4.63
C GLY A 132 -0.32 7.48 -5.58
N ARG A 133 0.85 7.66 -4.99
CA ARG A 133 2.14 7.80 -5.63
C ARG A 133 3.12 6.90 -4.92
N ASP A 134 3.78 6.03 -5.67
CA ASP A 134 4.86 5.16 -5.20
C ASP A 134 6.06 5.42 -6.11
N ILE A 135 7.10 6.04 -5.57
CA ILE A 135 8.33 6.34 -6.30
C ILE A 135 9.46 5.56 -5.64
N GLY A 136 10.23 4.86 -6.48
CA GLY A 136 11.38 4.09 -6.07
C GLY A 136 12.61 4.39 -6.91
N ARG A 137 13.78 4.39 -6.29
CA ARG A 137 15.09 4.45 -6.96
C ARG A 137 16.12 3.69 -6.15
N GLY A 138 17.22 3.28 -6.78
CA GLY A 138 18.27 2.57 -6.05
C GLY A 138 19.21 1.78 -6.93
N VAL A 139 20.05 0.98 -6.27
CA VAL A 139 20.95 0.01 -6.89
C VAL A 139 20.41 -1.37 -6.59
N TRP A 140 19.76 -1.97 -7.59
CA TRP A 140 19.01 -3.21 -7.45
C TRP A 140 19.87 -4.46 -7.62
N ASN A 141 19.44 -5.56 -7.00
CA ASN A 141 19.87 -6.90 -7.40
C ASN A 141 19.45 -7.18 -8.84
N TYR A 142 20.17 -8.07 -9.52
CA TYR A 142 19.81 -8.50 -10.86
C TYR A 142 18.42 -9.18 -10.91
N TYR A 143 18.08 -9.90 -9.85
CA TYR A 143 16.80 -10.56 -9.68
C TYR A 143 16.27 -10.28 -8.27
N SER A 144 15.04 -9.77 -8.20
CA SER A 144 14.32 -9.47 -6.96
C SER A 144 12.87 -9.91 -7.10
N PHE A 145 12.27 -10.29 -5.99
CA PHE A 145 10.85 -10.64 -5.88
C PHE A 145 10.27 -9.99 -4.63
N TRP A 146 9.01 -9.58 -4.68
CA TRP A 146 8.34 -8.96 -3.55
C TRP A 146 6.82 -9.06 -3.63
N PHE A 147 6.20 -8.86 -2.48
CA PHE A 147 4.77 -8.70 -2.31
C PHE A 147 4.46 -7.25 -2.00
N TRP A 148 3.39 -6.73 -2.61
CA TRP A 148 2.86 -5.41 -2.30
C TRP A 148 1.34 -5.41 -2.43
N ALA A 149 0.68 -4.75 -1.49
CA ALA A 149 -0.75 -4.49 -1.55
C ALA A 149 -1.06 -3.11 -0.99
N HIS A 150 -2.06 -2.45 -1.57
CA HIS A 150 -2.59 -1.21 -1.02
C HIS A 150 -4.11 -1.17 -1.15
N PHE A 151 -4.75 -0.71 -0.08
CA PHE A 151 -6.19 -0.51 -0.02
C PHE A 151 -6.46 0.90 0.47
N GLN A 152 -7.46 1.57 -0.10
CA GLN A 152 -7.87 2.89 0.37
C GLN A 152 -9.35 3.13 0.17
N GLY A 153 -9.89 4.01 1.00
CA GLY A 153 -11.28 4.42 0.95
C GLY A 153 -11.54 5.56 1.92
N PHE A 154 -12.77 5.64 2.41
CA PHE A 154 -13.17 6.63 3.39
C PHE A 154 -13.78 5.95 4.61
N THR A 155 -13.54 6.55 5.77
CA THR A 155 -14.16 6.19 7.04
C THR A 155 -14.73 7.44 7.72
N ASN A 156 -15.43 7.27 8.84
CA ASN A 156 -15.95 8.36 9.65
C ASN A 156 -15.24 8.38 11.01
N VAL A 157 -14.67 9.52 11.36
CA VAL A 157 -14.06 9.77 12.68
C VAL A 157 -14.73 11.00 13.27
N ASN A 158 -15.41 10.86 14.41
CA ASN A 158 -16.11 11.93 15.11
C ASN A 158 -17.10 12.73 14.22
N GLY A 159 -17.83 12.04 13.35
CA GLY A 159 -18.79 12.65 12.43
C GLY A 159 -18.17 13.21 11.15
N LYS A 160 -16.84 13.22 11.02
CA LYS A 160 -16.12 13.73 9.85
C LYS A 160 -15.68 12.58 8.94
N LYS A 161 -16.00 12.70 7.65
CA LYS A 161 -15.46 11.80 6.61
C LYS A 161 -13.96 12.06 6.45
N VAL A 162 -13.16 11.01 6.60
CA VAL A 162 -11.69 11.04 6.45
C VAL A 162 -11.25 9.90 5.54
N SER A 163 -10.17 10.08 4.81
CA SER A 163 -9.56 9.00 4.03
C SER A 163 -8.93 7.98 4.98
N ILE A 164 -8.93 6.71 4.57
CA ILE A 164 -8.23 5.62 5.25
C ILE A 164 -7.52 4.77 4.20
N GLY A 165 -6.30 4.33 4.51
CA GLY A 165 -5.55 3.42 3.66
C GLY A 165 -4.70 2.45 4.44
N ILE A 166 -4.35 1.33 3.81
CA ILE A 166 -3.43 0.33 4.34
C ILE A 166 -2.46 0.00 3.22
N ASN A 167 -1.17 0.27 3.45
CA ASN A 167 -0.07 -0.17 2.61
C ASN A 167 0.59 -1.38 3.27
N LEU A 168 0.83 -2.45 2.51
CA LEU A 168 1.53 -3.65 2.96
C LEU A 168 2.63 -3.97 1.96
N GLY A 169 3.81 -4.33 2.44
CA GLY A 169 4.86 -4.81 1.56
C GLY A 169 6.04 -5.47 2.26
N ASN A 170 6.61 -6.44 1.54
CA ASN A 170 7.66 -7.32 2.04
C ASN A 170 8.36 -8.02 0.86
N GLY A 171 9.66 -8.28 0.96
CA GLY A 171 10.23 -9.48 0.34
C GLY A 171 11.52 -9.29 -0.46
N PHE A 172 12.02 -8.06 -0.63
CA PHE A 172 13.28 -7.82 -1.37
C PHE A 172 14.43 -7.34 -0.48
N GLU A 173 14.13 -6.93 0.74
CA GLU A 173 15.10 -6.43 1.70
C GLU A 173 16.02 -7.54 2.22
N HIS A 174 17.28 -7.19 2.52
CA HIS A 174 18.23 -8.17 3.05
C HIS A 174 17.79 -8.65 4.44
N GLU A 175 17.97 -9.94 4.76
CA GLU A 175 17.52 -10.55 6.02
C GLU A 175 18.04 -9.87 7.29
N SER A 176 19.19 -9.20 7.21
CA SER A 176 19.76 -8.45 8.32
C SER A 176 19.11 -7.08 8.52
N THR A 177 18.15 -6.71 7.67
CA THR A 177 17.45 -5.43 7.73
C THR A 177 16.14 -5.60 8.46
N ASN A 178 15.76 -4.56 9.19
CA ASN A 178 14.50 -4.51 9.93
C ASN A 178 13.61 -3.43 9.31
N THR A 179 13.52 -3.39 7.98
CA THR A 179 12.75 -2.40 7.20
C THR A 179 11.39 -2.98 6.87
N TYR A 180 10.33 -2.27 7.24
CA TYR A 180 8.95 -2.63 6.93
C TYR A 180 8.27 -1.41 6.34
N GLU A 181 7.53 -1.60 5.26
CA GLU A 181 6.71 -0.53 4.66
C GLU A 181 5.24 -0.59 5.07
N ASP A 182 4.86 -1.57 5.91
CA ASP A 182 3.50 -1.73 6.40
C ASP A 182 3.05 -0.48 7.16
N SER A 183 1.96 0.12 6.71
CA SER A 183 1.48 1.40 7.24
C SER A 183 -0.03 1.55 7.11
N VAL A 184 -0.63 2.25 8.07
CA VAL A 184 -2.04 2.67 8.04
C VAL A 184 -2.08 4.18 7.86
N ILE A 185 -2.80 4.64 6.86
CA ILE A 185 -3.00 6.06 6.59
C ILE A 185 -4.37 6.45 7.12
N LEU A 186 -4.47 7.51 7.93
CA LEU A 186 -5.74 8.09 8.36
C LEU A 186 -5.71 9.60 8.16
N GLY A 187 -6.49 10.09 7.19
CA GLY A 187 -6.42 11.49 6.77
C GLY A 187 -5.04 11.84 6.19
N ASP A 188 -4.31 12.70 6.90
CA ASP A 188 -2.99 13.20 6.52
C ASP A 188 -1.84 12.54 7.31
N GLU A 189 -2.15 11.62 8.22
CA GLU A 189 -1.20 10.99 9.13
C GLU A 189 -0.92 9.55 8.73
N ASN A 190 0.33 9.11 8.89
CA ASN A 190 0.79 7.76 8.58
C ASN A 190 1.26 7.03 9.85
N TYR A 191 0.58 5.95 10.16
CA TYR A 191 0.83 5.10 11.31
C TYR A 191 1.60 3.86 10.85
N PHE A 192 2.90 3.80 11.14
CA PHE A 192 3.70 2.61 10.87
C PHE A 192 3.20 1.42 11.66
N VAL A 193 3.03 0.28 11.00
CA VAL A 193 2.70 -0.98 11.67
C VAL A 193 3.98 -1.53 12.27
N ILE A 194 4.05 -1.55 13.61
CA ILE A 194 5.25 -1.95 14.36
C ILE A 194 5.51 -3.45 14.23
N GLN A 195 4.45 -4.26 14.02
CA GLN A 195 4.56 -5.70 13.83
C GLN A 195 3.36 -6.30 13.07
N SER A 196 3.65 -6.92 11.93
CA SER A 196 2.73 -7.74 11.15
C SER A 196 3.33 -9.14 10.98
N HIS A 197 2.60 -10.19 11.40
CA HIS A 197 2.95 -11.58 11.14
C HIS A 197 2.00 -12.13 10.08
N PHE A 198 2.52 -12.37 8.88
CA PHE A 198 1.79 -12.94 7.76
C PHE A 198 2.33 -14.33 7.46
N LYS A 199 1.46 -15.35 7.53
CA LYS A 199 1.82 -16.73 7.16
C LYS A 199 0.79 -17.27 6.17
N GLN A 200 1.27 -17.64 4.99
CA GLN A 200 0.51 -18.42 4.03
C GLN A 200 0.82 -19.89 4.21
N TYR A 201 -0.20 -20.67 4.54
CA TYR A 201 -0.11 -22.13 4.56
C TYR A 201 -0.70 -22.65 3.26
N PHE A 202 0.06 -23.48 2.56
CA PHE A 202 -0.38 -24.20 1.37
C PHE A 202 -0.47 -25.68 1.73
N GLY A 203 -1.53 -26.35 1.27
CA GLY A 203 -1.63 -27.78 1.43
C GLY A 203 -3.03 -28.30 1.25
N THR A 204 -3.23 -29.48 1.81
CA THR A 204 -4.48 -30.24 1.72
C THR A 204 -5.41 -29.86 2.87
N ILE A 205 -6.60 -29.36 2.54
CA ILE A 205 -7.62 -28.90 3.47
C ILE A 205 -8.83 -29.84 3.41
N SER A 206 -9.25 -30.32 4.57
CA SER A 206 -10.45 -31.13 4.77
C SER A 206 -11.29 -30.51 5.87
N GLY A 207 -12.61 -30.54 5.73
CA GLY A 207 -13.52 -29.90 6.67
C GLY A 207 -14.97 -29.98 6.23
N TRP A 208 -15.79 -29.12 6.82
CA TRP A 208 -17.18 -28.97 6.43
C TRP A 208 -17.64 -27.55 6.75
N PHE A 209 -18.64 -27.09 6.02
CA PHE A 209 -19.38 -25.87 6.34
C PHE A 209 -20.88 -26.15 6.27
N ILE A 210 -21.69 -25.28 6.87
CA ILE A 210 -23.15 -25.32 6.74
C ILE A 210 -23.54 -24.17 5.82
N ASP A 211 -24.32 -24.47 4.78
CA ASP A 211 -24.80 -23.45 3.85
C ASP A 211 -25.94 -22.60 4.46
N GLU A 212 -26.41 -21.60 3.70
CA GLU A 212 -27.51 -20.72 4.10
C GLU A 212 -28.85 -21.44 4.34
N ASN A 213 -28.99 -22.67 3.85
CA ASN A 213 -30.19 -23.50 3.98
C ASN A 213 -30.05 -24.55 5.10
N GLY A 214 -28.96 -24.53 5.85
CA GLY A 214 -28.69 -25.49 6.93
C GLY A 214 -28.11 -26.82 6.47
N ASN A 215 -27.74 -26.97 5.19
CA ASN A 215 -27.14 -28.20 4.69
C ASN A 215 -25.66 -28.26 5.07
N LYS A 216 -25.21 -29.38 5.62
CA LYS A 216 -23.81 -29.64 5.89
C LYS A 216 -23.09 -30.08 4.61
N ILE A 217 -22.18 -29.26 4.12
CA ILE A 217 -21.33 -29.55 2.97
C ILE A 217 -19.94 -29.92 3.49
N SER A 218 -19.52 -31.16 3.27
CA SER A 218 -18.21 -31.65 3.66
C SER A 218 -17.26 -31.65 2.47
N PHE A 219 -15.99 -31.37 2.71
CA PHE A 219 -14.93 -31.40 1.72
C PHE A 219 -13.72 -32.14 2.28
N GLU A 220 -13.05 -32.91 1.44
CA GLU A 220 -11.90 -33.70 1.84
C GLU A 220 -10.80 -33.59 0.79
N ASN A 221 -9.58 -33.42 1.28
CA ASN A 221 -8.35 -33.41 0.51
C ASN A 221 -8.27 -32.37 -0.61
N ILE A 222 -8.90 -31.19 -0.41
CA ILE A 222 -8.87 -30.11 -1.38
C ILE A 222 -7.56 -29.34 -1.25
N GLN A 223 -6.90 -29.06 -2.37
CA GLN A 223 -5.75 -28.14 -2.38
C GLN A 223 -6.25 -26.73 -2.08
N GLY A 224 -5.70 -26.11 -1.05
CA GLY A 224 -6.13 -24.79 -0.64
C GLY A 224 -5.00 -23.99 0.01
N LEU A 225 -5.29 -22.72 0.19
CA LEU A 225 -4.47 -21.79 0.95
C LEU A 225 -5.23 -21.33 2.18
N SER A 226 -4.52 -21.20 3.30
CA SER A 226 -5.04 -20.57 4.51
C SER A 226 -4.11 -19.45 4.92
N GLU A 227 -4.68 -18.31 5.25
CA GLU A 227 -3.96 -17.15 5.74
C GLU A 227 -4.07 -17.06 7.26
N TYR A 228 -2.93 -16.89 7.93
CA TYR A 228 -2.89 -16.45 9.32
C TYR A 228 -2.25 -15.06 9.36
N HIS A 229 -3.06 -14.07 9.72
CA HIS A 229 -2.61 -12.70 9.88
C HIS A 229 -2.73 -12.28 11.35
N LYS A 230 -1.61 -11.83 11.93
CA LYS A 230 -1.57 -11.22 13.26
C LYS A 230 -0.91 -9.86 13.16
N ALA A 231 -1.73 -8.81 13.19
CA ALA A 231 -1.28 -7.44 13.34
C ALA A 231 -1.32 -7.02 14.82
N LYS A 232 -0.30 -6.27 15.26
CA LYS A 232 -0.30 -5.60 16.56
C LYS A 232 -0.24 -4.09 16.32
N TRP A 233 -1.31 -3.40 16.72
CA TRP A 233 -1.43 -1.95 16.71
C TRP A 233 -0.71 -1.35 17.91
#